data_AF-A0A3C0ERX5-F1
#
_entry.id   AF-A0A3C0ERX5-F1
#
_cell.length_a   1.000
_cell.length_b   1.000
_cell.length_c   1.000
_cell.angle_alpha   90.00
_cell.angle_beta   90.00
_cell.angle_gamma   90.00
#
_symmetry.space_group_name_H-M   'P 1'
#
loop_
_entity.id
_entity.type
_entity.pdbx_description
1 polymer ?
#
loop_
_entity_poly.entity_id
_entity_poly.type
_entity_poly.pdbx_seq_one_letter_code
_entity_poly.pdbx_strand_id
1 'polypeptide(L)'
;MNVLCRVTKAVLLITLFFNGLAVAKSPTFPNTHRIQPDTQNPAYWQYKQKPIVLIGGSVEDNLFQIDNLRQHLQLLKDSGGNYIRCTMSDRDPGNSRAFHQRDDGKFDLTQPGKEYWNRFANLLKWTAELDIIVQIEV
;
A
#
# COMPACT_ATOMS: atom_id res chain seq x y z
N MET A 1 -84.35 5.48 12.05
CA MET A 1 -83.75 6.78 12.39
C MET A 1 -82.57 6.51 13.31
N ASN A 2 -81.42 7.15 13.05
CA ASN A 2 -80.07 6.93 13.61
C ASN A 2 -79.26 5.85 12.85
N VAL A 3 -77.99 6.02 12.45
CA VAL A 3 -77.00 7.11 12.57
C VAL A 3 -75.93 6.85 11.48
N LEU A 4 -75.33 7.92 10.95
CA LEU A 4 -74.16 7.95 10.06
C LEU A 4 -73.02 7.02 10.52
N CYS A 5 -72.44 6.24 9.60
CA CYS A 5 -71.08 5.72 9.74
C CYS A 5 -70.21 6.28 8.61
N ARG A 6 -69.31 7.21 8.95
CA ARG A 6 -68.34 7.82 8.03
C ARG A 6 -67.17 6.86 7.83
N VAL A 7 -66.99 6.33 6.63
CA VAL A 7 -65.76 5.63 6.24
C VAL A 7 -64.73 6.68 5.84
N THR A 8 -63.79 6.98 6.73
CA THR A 8 -62.66 7.86 6.43
C THR A 8 -61.61 7.08 5.65
N LYS A 9 -61.33 7.48 4.41
CA LYS A 9 -60.23 6.93 3.60
C LYS A 9 -58.89 7.32 4.25
N ALA A 10 -58.21 6.37 4.87
CA ALA A 10 -56.82 6.54 5.27
C ALA A 10 -55.93 6.21 4.06
N VAL A 11 -55.45 7.24 3.36
CA VAL A 11 -54.38 7.08 2.35
C VAL A 11 -53.05 7.15 3.11
N LEU A 12 -52.40 6.00 3.27
CA LEU A 12 -51.08 5.89 3.86
C LEU A 12 -50.03 6.23 2.80
N LEU A 13 -49.51 7.46 2.79
CA LEU A 13 -48.35 7.83 1.97
C LEU A 13 -47.08 7.31 2.66
N ILE A 14 -46.56 6.18 2.18
CA ILE A 14 -45.22 5.70 2.56
C ILE A 14 -44.21 6.49 1.72
N THR A 15 -43.58 7.50 2.32
CA THR A 15 -42.42 8.17 1.72
C THR A 15 -41.20 7.27 1.92
N LEU A 16 -40.78 6.59 0.86
CA LEU A 16 -39.50 5.87 0.82
C LEU A 16 -38.35 6.88 0.89
N PHE A 17 -37.80 7.11 2.08
CA PHE A 17 -36.50 7.75 2.24
C PHE A 17 -35.43 6.79 1.72
N PHE A 18 -35.05 6.95 0.45
CA PHE A 18 -33.77 6.44 -0.05
C PHE A 18 -32.67 7.23 0.68
N ASN A 19 -32.23 6.71 1.82
CA ASN A 19 -30.95 7.12 2.41
C ASN A 19 -29.86 6.66 1.44
N GLY A 20 -29.50 7.54 0.51
CA GLY A 20 -28.27 7.40 -0.25
C GLY A 20 -27.13 7.34 0.77
N LEU A 21 -26.54 6.16 0.96
CA LEU A 21 -25.27 6.01 1.63
C LEU A 21 -24.27 6.87 0.86
N ALA A 22 -23.99 8.07 1.36
CA ALA A 22 -22.89 8.86 0.90
C ALA A 22 -21.63 8.02 1.15
N VAL A 23 -21.06 7.48 0.08
CA VAL A 23 -19.72 6.88 0.13
C VAL A 23 -18.79 8.00 0.60
N ALA A 24 -18.25 7.84 1.80
CA ALA A 24 -17.25 8.77 2.31
C ALA A 24 -16.08 8.78 1.32
N LYS A 25 -15.88 9.92 0.66
CA LYS A 25 -14.70 10.14 -0.19
C LYS A 25 -13.48 10.03 0.73
N SER A 26 -12.60 9.08 0.46
CA SER A 26 -11.36 8.93 1.22
C SER A 26 -10.64 10.29 1.29
N PRO A 27 -10.09 10.68 2.44
CA PRO A 27 -9.36 11.94 2.55
C PRO A 27 -8.23 11.96 1.52
N THR A 28 -8.32 12.90 0.57
CA THR A 28 -7.20 13.28 -0.28
C THR A 28 -6.20 14.01 0.59
N PHE A 29 -5.15 13.33 1.01
CA PHE A 29 -4.02 13.97 1.65
C PHE A 29 -3.15 14.58 0.54
N PRO A 30 -3.06 15.92 0.39
CA PRO A 30 -2.01 16.52 -0.39
C PRO A 30 -0.69 16.27 0.34
N ASN A 31 -0.11 15.09 0.13
CA ASN A 31 1.21 14.79 0.65
C ASN A 31 2.23 15.26 -0.39
N THR A 32 2.41 16.59 -0.44
CA THR A 32 3.36 17.29 -1.31
C THR A 32 4.81 16.85 -1.09
N HIS A 33 5.07 16.07 -0.04
CA HIS A 33 6.39 15.52 0.26
C HIS A 33 6.65 14.15 -0.41
N ARG A 34 5.66 13.53 -1.06
CA ARG A 34 5.87 12.30 -1.83
C ARG A 34 6.74 12.53 -3.06
N ILE A 35 7.28 11.44 -3.59
CA ILE A 35 7.91 11.43 -4.91
C ILE A 35 6.84 11.70 -5.96
N GLN A 36 7.09 12.67 -6.85
CA GLN A 36 6.18 13.07 -7.93
C GLN A 36 6.98 13.74 -9.05
N PRO A 37 6.44 13.85 -10.28
CA PRO A 37 7.08 14.67 -11.31
C PRO A 37 7.34 16.10 -10.81
N ASP A 38 8.49 16.65 -11.15
CA ASP A 38 8.85 18.01 -10.75
C ASP A 38 7.94 19.05 -11.43
N THR A 39 7.45 20.02 -10.65
CA THR A 39 6.47 21.01 -11.15
C THR A 39 7.08 22.08 -12.04
N GLN A 40 8.39 22.31 -11.97
CA GLN A 40 9.11 23.28 -12.80
C GLN A 40 9.69 22.62 -14.05
N ASN A 41 10.17 21.39 -13.93
CA ASN A 41 10.72 20.59 -15.02
C ASN A 41 10.22 19.14 -14.98
N PRO A 42 9.09 18.83 -15.65
CA PRO A 42 8.44 17.51 -15.61
C PRO A 42 9.28 16.34 -16.13
N ALA A 43 10.45 16.58 -16.74
CA ALA A 43 11.40 15.53 -17.10
C ALA A 43 12.14 14.93 -15.87
N TYR A 44 12.07 15.59 -14.71
CA TYR A 44 12.70 15.17 -13.47
C TYR A 44 11.68 14.82 -12.39
N TRP A 45 12.17 14.23 -11.30
CA TRP A 45 11.39 13.99 -10.10
C TRP A 45 11.60 15.08 -9.07
N GLN A 46 10.63 15.26 -8.19
CA GLN A 46 10.78 15.97 -6.93
C GLN A 46 10.37 15.10 -5.75
N TYR A 47 11.08 15.23 -4.64
CA TYR A 47 10.78 14.57 -3.36
C TYR A 47 10.95 15.57 -2.23
N LYS A 48 10.03 15.60 -1.26
CA LYS A 48 9.99 16.67 -0.22
C LYS A 48 10.08 18.07 -0.84
N GLN A 49 9.38 18.26 -1.96
CA GLN A 49 9.33 19.51 -2.74
C GLN A 49 10.68 19.99 -3.28
N LYS A 50 11.67 19.11 -3.40
CA LYS A 50 12.98 19.42 -3.99
C LYS A 50 13.24 18.54 -5.21
N PRO A 51 13.78 19.08 -6.31
CA PRO A 51 14.23 18.27 -7.45
C PRO A 51 15.21 17.19 -6.99
N ILE A 52 15.09 15.99 -7.55
CA ILE A 52 15.91 14.83 -7.19
C ILE A 52 16.18 13.95 -8.42
N VAL A 53 17.37 13.37 -8.48
CA VAL A 53 17.69 12.26 -9.38
C VAL A 53 17.61 10.97 -8.58
N LEU A 54 16.93 9.96 -9.12
CA LEU A 54 16.84 8.64 -8.51
C LEU A 54 18.10 7.84 -8.87
N ILE A 55 18.92 7.55 -7.86
CA ILE A 55 20.16 6.80 -7.97
C ILE A 55 19.94 5.46 -7.30
N GLY A 56 19.80 4.42 -8.13
CA GLY A 56 19.44 3.07 -7.70
C GLY A 56 20.60 2.11 -7.59
N GLY A 57 20.41 1.07 -6.77
CA GLY A 57 21.30 -0.09 -6.69
C GLY A 57 20.71 -1.17 -5.78
N SER A 58 20.66 -2.40 -6.27
CA SER A 58 20.23 -3.56 -5.50
C SER A 58 21.01 -4.80 -5.94
N VAL A 59 21.28 -5.71 -5.00
CA VAL A 59 21.91 -7.00 -5.32
C VAL A 59 20.90 -8.04 -5.81
N GLU A 60 19.61 -7.81 -5.54
CA GLU A 60 18.51 -8.71 -5.86
C GLU A 60 17.24 -7.94 -6.25
N ASP A 61 16.34 -8.56 -7.03
CA ASP A 61 15.06 -8.00 -7.45
C ASP A 61 14.04 -7.95 -6.30
N ASN A 62 13.94 -9.00 -5.50
CA ASN A 62 13.11 -9.13 -4.32
C ASN A 62 13.91 -8.85 -3.04
N LEU A 63 14.64 -7.74 -3.05
CA LEU A 63 15.67 -7.35 -2.08
C LEU A 63 15.33 -7.62 -0.60
N PHE A 64 14.07 -7.51 -0.19
CA PHE A 64 13.64 -7.82 1.18
C PHE A 64 13.92 -9.27 1.62
N GLN A 65 14.14 -10.21 0.69
CA GLN A 65 14.43 -11.61 1.00
C GLN A 65 15.88 -11.85 1.46
N ILE A 66 16.81 -10.92 1.24
CA ILE A 66 18.22 -11.12 1.63
C ILE A 66 18.42 -10.98 3.15
N ASP A 67 19.39 -11.71 3.72
CA ASP A 67 19.62 -11.71 5.17
C ASP A 67 20.28 -10.43 5.69
N ASN A 68 21.15 -9.79 4.89
CA ASN A 68 21.89 -8.58 5.25
C ASN A 68 21.24 -7.30 4.71
N LEU A 69 19.91 -7.28 4.64
CA LEU A 69 19.13 -6.20 4.02
C LEU A 69 19.52 -4.80 4.54
N ARG A 70 19.60 -4.62 5.86
CA ARG A 70 19.91 -3.30 6.44
C ARG A 70 21.30 -2.82 6.05
N GLN A 71 22.29 -3.71 6.06
CA GLN A 71 23.67 -3.40 5.67
C GLN A 71 23.74 -3.03 4.19
N HIS A 72 22.98 -3.72 3.34
CA HIS A 72 22.90 -3.39 1.92
C HIS A 72 22.27 -2.00 1.69
N LEU A 73 21.18 -1.67 2.39
CA LEU A 73 20.56 -0.34 2.32
C LEU A 73 21.50 0.76 2.83
N GLN A 74 22.27 0.50 3.88
CA GLN A 74 23.29 1.43 4.38
C GLN A 74 24.39 1.64 3.35
N LEU A 75 24.90 0.57 2.73
CA LEU A 75 25.90 0.67 1.67
C LEU A 75 25.40 1.50 0.49
N LEU A 76 24.16 1.29 0.05
CA LEU A 76 23.54 2.10 -1.00
C LEU A 76 23.52 3.59 -0.60
N LYS A 77 23.09 3.89 0.63
CA LYS A 77 23.05 5.26 1.15
C LYS A 77 24.43 5.90 1.21
N ASP A 78 25.42 5.18 1.75
CA ASP A 78 26.80 5.65 1.89
C ASP A 78 27.47 5.88 0.53
N SER A 79 27.02 5.17 -0.50
CA SER A 79 27.44 5.34 -1.89
C SER A 79 26.70 6.47 -2.63
N GLY A 80 25.79 7.19 -1.96
CA GLY A 80 25.01 8.29 -2.54
C GLY A 80 23.70 7.86 -3.22
N GLY A 81 23.31 6.59 -3.10
CA GLY A 81 22.03 6.08 -3.58
C GLY A 81 20.85 6.52 -2.72
N ASN A 82 19.67 6.62 -3.35
CA ASN A 82 18.45 7.11 -2.72
C ASN A 82 17.17 6.40 -3.20
N TYR A 83 17.31 5.34 -4.00
CA TYR A 83 16.20 4.66 -4.62
C TYR A 83 16.47 3.15 -4.73
N ILE A 84 15.43 2.34 -4.54
CA ILE A 84 15.46 0.92 -4.88
C ILE A 84 14.18 0.52 -5.61
N ARG A 85 14.31 -0.49 -6.47
CA ARG A 85 13.20 -1.24 -7.04
C ARG A 85 13.11 -2.58 -6.32
N CYS A 86 11.92 -2.98 -5.90
CA CYS A 86 11.73 -4.18 -5.12
C CYS A 86 10.49 -4.95 -5.59
N THR A 87 10.69 -6.09 -6.24
CA THR A 87 9.63 -7.00 -6.65
C THR A 87 9.19 -7.84 -5.47
N MET A 88 7.87 -7.92 -5.20
CA MET A 88 7.27 -8.71 -4.12
C MET A 88 7.21 -10.20 -4.47
N SER A 89 8.31 -10.76 -4.98
CA SER A 89 8.40 -12.15 -5.41
C SER A 89 8.92 -13.05 -4.30
N ASP A 90 8.37 -14.26 -4.20
CA ASP A 90 8.87 -15.34 -3.36
C ASP A 90 9.22 -16.60 -4.16
N ARG A 91 9.43 -16.49 -5.49
CA ARG A 91 9.54 -17.65 -6.40
C ARG A 91 10.80 -18.49 -6.18
N ASP A 92 11.92 -17.86 -5.86
CA ASP A 92 13.22 -18.51 -5.82
C ASP A 92 13.42 -19.40 -4.58
N PRO A 93 14.25 -20.46 -4.67
CA PRO A 93 14.60 -21.29 -3.52
C PRO A 93 15.19 -20.46 -2.37
N GLY A 94 14.77 -20.75 -1.14
CA GLY A 94 15.23 -20.03 0.04
C GLY A 94 14.38 -18.80 0.41
N ASN A 95 13.54 -18.31 -0.51
CA ASN A 95 12.61 -17.23 -0.19
C ASN A 95 11.58 -17.66 0.87
N SER A 96 11.31 -16.74 1.79
CA SER A 96 10.11 -16.82 2.63
C SER A 96 8.86 -16.63 1.76
N ARG A 97 7.73 -17.24 2.14
CA ARG A 97 6.50 -17.27 1.33
C ARG A 97 5.47 -16.27 1.81
N ALA A 98 4.73 -15.64 0.89
CA ALA A 98 3.73 -14.63 1.21
C ALA A 98 2.54 -15.16 2.03
N PHE A 99 2.24 -16.46 1.89
CA PHE A 99 1.16 -17.15 2.61
C PHE A 99 1.73 -18.24 3.52
N HIS A 100 1.00 -18.55 4.59
CA HIS A 100 1.36 -19.63 5.49
C HIS A 100 1.28 -20.99 4.77
N GLN A 101 2.38 -21.73 4.77
CA GLN A 101 2.40 -23.11 4.30
C GLN A 101 1.97 -24.05 5.43
N ARG A 102 0.94 -24.86 5.17
CA ARG A 102 0.43 -25.85 6.12
C ARG A 102 1.28 -27.13 6.09
N ASP A 103 1.06 -28.00 7.07
CA ASP A 103 1.75 -29.30 7.18
C ASP A 103 1.56 -30.21 5.95
N ASP A 104 0.46 -30.02 5.19
CA ASP A 104 0.20 -30.76 3.94
C ASP A 104 0.94 -30.17 2.71
N GLY A 105 1.81 -29.18 2.91
CA GLY A 105 2.59 -28.52 1.88
C GLY A 105 1.82 -27.49 1.06
N LYS A 106 0.51 -27.31 1.26
CA LYS A 106 -0.29 -26.30 0.57
C LYS A 106 -0.29 -24.96 1.32
N PHE A 107 -0.54 -23.89 0.59
CA PHE A 107 -0.67 -22.55 1.17
C PHE A 107 -2.10 -22.28 1.67
N ASP A 108 -2.22 -21.75 2.88
CA ASP A 108 -3.43 -21.13 3.38
C ASP A 108 -3.49 -19.67 2.92
N LEU A 109 -4.29 -19.41 1.88
CA LEU A 109 -4.43 -18.07 1.30
C LEU A 109 -5.16 -17.07 2.22
N THR A 110 -5.68 -17.51 3.35
CA THR A 110 -6.30 -16.65 4.37
C THR A 110 -5.33 -16.23 5.47
N GLN A 111 -4.15 -16.87 5.54
CA GLN A 111 -3.15 -16.61 6.57
C GLN A 111 -1.84 -16.08 5.97
N PRO A 112 -1.37 -14.89 6.37
CA PRO A 112 -0.12 -14.32 5.87
C PRO A 112 1.09 -15.12 6.39
N GLY A 113 2.10 -15.29 5.53
CA GLY A 113 3.40 -15.86 5.91
C GLY A 113 4.20 -14.89 6.78
N LYS A 114 4.36 -15.20 8.07
CA LYS A 114 4.94 -14.26 9.06
C LYS A 114 6.33 -13.75 8.66
N GLU A 115 7.21 -14.62 8.21
CA GLU A 115 8.58 -14.23 7.87
C GLU A 115 8.62 -13.26 6.67
N TYR A 116 7.89 -13.57 5.61
CA TYR A 116 7.79 -12.73 4.42
C TYR A 116 7.36 -11.31 4.76
N TRP A 117 6.26 -11.19 5.51
CA TRP A 117 5.71 -9.87 5.85
C TRP A 117 6.56 -9.14 6.88
N ASN A 118 7.27 -9.84 7.77
CA ASN A 118 8.25 -9.21 8.67
C ASN A 118 9.46 -8.68 7.90
N ARG A 119 10.00 -9.45 6.96
CA ARG A 119 11.10 -9.02 6.07
C ARG A 119 10.69 -7.80 5.25
N PHE A 120 9.51 -7.84 4.63
CA PHE A 120 8.98 -6.71 3.86
C PHE A 120 8.70 -5.47 4.74
N ALA A 121 8.15 -5.64 5.94
CA ALA A 121 7.96 -4.53 6.88
C ALA A 121 9.30 -3.90 7.30
N ASN A 122 10.34 -4.71 7.50
CA ASN A 122 11.69 -4.23 7.79
C ASN A 122 12.28 -3.45 6.63
N LEU A 123 12.08 -3.89 5.37
CA LEU A 123 12.45 -3.11 4.18
C LEU A 123 11.85 -1.71 4.26
N LEU A 124 10.51 -1.60 4.37
CA LEU A 124 9.81 -0.31 4.38
C LEU A 124 10.25 0.58 5.53
N LYS A 125 10.43 0.01 6.72
CA LYS A 125 10.91 0.72 7.91
C LYS A 125 12.30 1.30 7.67
N TRP A 126 13.26 0.47 7.27
CA TRP A 126 14.65 0.91 7.14
C TRP A 126 14.88 1.83 5.96
N THR A 127 14.16 1.66 4.85
CA THR A 127 14.21 2.61 3.74
C THR A 127 13.64 3.98 4.15
N ALA A 128 12.58 4.01 4.96
CA ALA A 128 12.07 5.28 5.51
C ALA A 128 13.08 5.94 6.46
N GLU A 129 13.74 5.16 7.34
CA GLU A 129 14.81 5.66 8.23
C GLU A 129 16.01 6.23 7.45
N LEU A 130 16.38 5.61 6.32
CA LEU A 130 17.53 5.99 5.49
C LEU A 130 17.20 7.01 4.39
N ASP A 131 15.95 7.45 4.30
CA ASP A 131 15.45 8.33 3.24
C ASP A 131 15.69 7.77 1.82
N ILE A 132 15.36 6.49 1.64
CA ILE A 132 15.43 5.75 0.38
C ILE A 132 14.01 5.55 -0.15
N ILE A 133 13.78 5.91 -1.42
CA ILE A 133 12.52 5.73 -2.11
C ILE A 133 12.42 4.28 -2.60
N VAL A 134 11.27 3.64 -2.35
CA VAL A 134 11.02 2.25 -2.80
C VAL A 134 9.97 2.25 -3.89
N GLN A 135 10.34 1.74 -5.07
CA GLN A 135 9.38 1.29 -6.08
C GLN A 135 9.01 -0.15 -5.79
N ILE A 136 7.77 -0.38 -5.37
CA ILE A 136 7.22 -1.70 -5.12
C ILE A 136 6.63 -2.24 -6.41
N GLU A 137 6.99 -3.46 -6.78
CA GLU A 137 6.39 -4.19 -7.89
C GLU A 137 5.68 -5.43 -7.38
N VAL A 138 4.47 -5.67 -7.87
CA VAL A 138 3.58 -6.75 -7.44
C VAL A 138 3.30 -7.73 -8.57
#